data_AF-A0A6A5QKY4-F1
#
_entry.id   AF-A0A6A5QKY4-F1
#
_cell.length_a   1.000
_cell.length_b   1.000
_cell.length_c   1.000
_cell.angle_alpha   90.00
_cell.angle_beta   90.00
_cell.angle_gamma   90.00
#
_symmetry.space_group_name_H-M   'P 1'
#
loop_
_entity.id
_entity.type
_entity.pdbx_description
1 polymer ?
#
loop_
_entity_poly.entity_id
_entity_poly.type
_entity_poly.pdbx_seq_one_letter_code
_entity_poly.pdbx_strand_id
1 'polypeptide(L)'
;MRSSKSAKSVIDLSADDPDAVAAMMQYCYQLDYTCKSADSNPAIDEVADLRPHINVYMLAERYGIAGLKQLALEKFESLATTVLMVNGNERILLRAVRAIYEPSRRANADELRRVAITICANNVEDFISGSHTTMALVFESMDELPEFRADLFEEMSSRWK
;
A
#
# COMPACT_ATOMS: atom_id res chain seq x y z
N MET A 1 24.36 30.08 31.77
CA MET A 1 23.22 30.31 30.84
C MET A 1 23.07 29.09 29.94
N ARG A 2 21.99 28.32 30.07
CA ARG A 2 21.67 27.22 29.14
C ARG A 2 20.92 27.84 27.95
N SER A 3 21.54 27.86 26.78
CA SER A 3 20.90 28.32 25.56
C SER A 3 19.80 27.33 25.17
N SER A 4 18.55 27.78 25.20
CA SER A 4 17.39 27.05 24.68
C SER A 4 17.54 26.92 23.16
N LYS A 5 17.94 25.75 22.68
CA LYS A 5 17.91 25.43 21.25
C LYS A 5 16.51 24.97 20.87
N SER A 6 15.59 25.90 20.63
CA SER A 6 14.52 25.70 19.65
C SER A 6 13.74 26.99 19.43
N ALA A 7 13.64 27.43 18.18
CA ALA A 7 12.46 28.07 17.62
C ALA A 7 12.69 28.38 16.13
N LYS A 8 12.72 27.35 15.27
CA LYS A 8 12.26 27.55 13.90
C LYS A 8 10.81 27.09 13.89
N SER A 9 9.87 27.99 13.62
CA SER A 9 8.43 27.69 13.52
C SER A 9 8.06 27.03 12.18
N VAL A 10 9.05 26.44 11.51
CA VAL A 10 8.94 25.88 10.16
C VAL A 10 9.51 24.48 10.22
N ILE A 11 8.66 23.51 9.89
CA ILE A 11 9.04 22.11 9.67
C ILE A 11 9.12 21.93 8.15
N ASP A 12 10.29 21.52 7.66
CA ASP A 12 10.49 21.23 6.23
C ASP A 12 10.09 19.78 5.94
N LEU A 13 9.07 19.60 5.11
CA LEU A 13 8.55 18.30 4.66
C LEU A 13 8.71 18.14 3.13
N SER A 14 9.55 18.96 2.48
CA SER A 14 9.68 19.00 1.02
C SER A 14 10.31 17.74 0.40
N ALA A 15 10.97 16.91 1.21
CA ALA A 15 11.52 15.63 0.78
C ALA A 15 10.44 14.54 0.63
N ASP A 16 9.20 14.83 1.04
CA ASP A 16 8.12 13.86 1.11
C ASP A 16 7.10 14.05 -0.02
N ASP A 17 6.37 12.98 -0.30
CA ASP A 17 5.26 13.01 -1.25
C ASP A 17 4.21 14.03 -0.76
N PRO A 18 3.88 15.07 -1.57
CA PRO A 18 3.02 16.16 -1.12
C PRO A 18 1.59 15.68 -0.82
N ASP A 19 1.11 14.65 -1.52
CA ASP A 19 -0.20 14.07 -1.28
C ASP A 19 -0.25 13.27 0.02
N ALA A 20 0.80 12.51 0.33
CA ALA A 20 0.94 11.83 1.61
C ALA A 20 1.05 12.83 2.79
N VAL A 21 1.77 13.94 2.61
CA VAL A 21 1.83 15.03 3.60
C VAL A 21 0.45 15.67 3.76
N ALA A 22 -0.28 15.93 2.68
CA ALA A 22 -1.63 16.46 2.75
C ALA A 22 -2.59 15.51 3.50
N ALA A 23 -2.50 14.20 3.24
CA ALA A 23 -3.25 13.19 3.95
C ALA A 23 -2.87 13.10 5.44
N MET A 24 -1.58 13.19 5.78
CA MET A 24 -1.13 13.28 7.17
C MET A 24 -1.70 14.51 7.87
N MET A 25 -1.66 15.66 7.22
CA MET A 25 -2.24 16.89 7.76
C MET A 25 -3.75 16.74 7.95
N GLN A 26 -4.47 16.17 6.97
CA GLN A 26 -5.91 15.92 7.10
C GLN A 26 -6.22 15.01 8.30
N TYR A 27 -5.47 13.91 8.45
CA TYR A 27 -5.61 12.99 9.58
C TYR A 27 -5.42 13.68 10.93
N CYS A 28 -4.43 14.55 11.07
CA CYS A 28 -4.21 15.28 12.32
C CYS A 28 -5.41 16.14 12.75
N TYR A 29 -6.25 16.59 11.82
CA TYR A 29 -7.44 17.40 12.11
C TYR A 29 -8.75 16.60 12.13
N GLN A 30 -8.84 15.53 11.34
CA GLN A 30 -10.11 14.84 11.07
C GLN A 30 -10.11 13.39 11.56
N LEU A 31 -8.96 12.87 12.00
CA LEU A 31 -8.71 11.45 12.26
C LEU A 31 -9.02 10.54 11.06
N ASP A 32 -9.07 11.13 9.87
CA ASP A 32 -9.27 10.45 8.59
C ASP A 32 -8.52 11.18 7.48
N TYR A 33 -8.31 10.51 6.35
CA TYR A 33 -7.75 11.12 5.15
C TYR A 33 -8.41 10.59 3.87
N THR A 34 -8.36 11.42 2.83
CA THR A 34 -8.71 11.04 1.46
C THR A 34 -7.50 11.19 0.55
N CYS A 35 -7.38 10.30 -0.42
CA CYS A 35 -6.37 10.45 -1.47
C CYS A 35 -7.03 11.24 -2.61
N LYS A 36 -6.48 12.41 -2.91
CA LYS A 36 -6.86 13.12 -4.13
C LYS A 36 -6.23 12.37 -5.28
N SER A 37 -7.03 11.77 -6.16
CA SER A 37 -6.52 11.51 -7.50
C SER A 37 -6.32 12.88 -8.15
N ALA A 38 -5.09 13.16 -8.57
CA ALA A 38 -4.78 14.39 -9.28
C ALA A 38 -5.70 14.46 -10.51
N ASP A 39 -6.54 15.49 -10.57
CA ASP A 39 -7.48 15.78 -11.65
C ASP A 39 -8.71 14.87 -11.73
N SER A 40 -9.70 15.13 -10.87
CA SER A 40 -11.06 14.61 -11.01
C SER A 40 -11.75 15.14 -12.28
N ASN A 41 -11.38 14.61 -13.44
CA ASN A 41 -12.29 14.44 -14.55
C ASN A 41 -12.97 13.07 -14.36
N PRO A 42 -14.24 13.03 -13.91
CA PRO A 42 -14.95 11.78 -13.62
C PRO A 42 -15.14 10.86 -14.85
N ALA A 43 -14.73 11.30 -16.04
CA ALA A 43 -14.77 10.49 -17.26
C ALA A 43 -13.47 9.71 -17.56
N ILE A 44 -12.38 9.91 -16.81
CA ILE A 44 -11.06 9.32 -17.13
C ILE A 44 -10.47 8.51 -15.94
N ASP A 45 -10.92 8.77 -14.72
CA ASP A 45 -10.29 8.24 -13.49
C ASP A 45 -11.10 7.10 -12.84
N GLU A 46 -11.41 6.06 -13.61
CA GLU A 46 -12.07 4.84 -13.09
C GLU A 46 -11.06 3.79 -12.58
N VAL A 47 -9.75 4.07 -12.62
CA VAL A 47 -8.72 3.13 -12.15
C VAL A 47 -8.34 3.49 -10.72
N ALA A 48 -8.95 2.78 -9.77
CA ALA A 48 -8.53 2.85 -8.36
C ALA A 48 -7.02 2.65 -8.23
N ASP A 49 -6.29 3.60 -7.63
CA ASP A 49 -4.86 3.46 -7.33
C ASP A 49 -4.64 3.15 -5.85
N LEU A 50 -3.84 2.12 -5.58
CA LEU A 50 -3.45 1.70 -4.23
C LEU A 50 -2.22 2.45 -3.71
N ARG A 51 -1.43 3.04 -4.62
CA ARG A 51 -0.15 3.71 -4.30
C ARG A 51 -0.28 4.84 -3.29
N PRO A 52 -1.34 5.68 -3.30
CA PRO A 52 -1.49 6.73 -2.30
C PRO A 52 -1.53 6.19 -0.87
N HIS A 53 -2.21 5.08 -0.61
CA HIS A 53 -2.27 4.47 0.73
C HIS A 53 -0.92 3.91 1.17
N ILE A 54 -0.15 3.32 0.24
CA ILE A 54 1.23 2.90 0.51
C ILE A 54 2.09 4.10 0.88
N ASN A 55 2.01 5.20 0.14
CA ASN A 55 2.82 6.40 0.45
C ASN A 55 2.46 7.00 1.82
N VAL A 56 1.18 7.06 2.17
CA VAL A 56 0.72 7.53 3.49
C VAL A 56 1.22 6.59 4.60
N TYR A 57 1.15 5.27 4.41
CA TYR A 57 1.68 4.31 5.36
C TYR A 57 3.18 4.52 5.60
N MET A 58 3.98 4.62 4.53
CA MET A 58 5.43 4.83 4.62
C MET A 58 5.79 6.14 5.31
N LEU A 59 5.01 7.21 5.04
CA LEU A 59 5.18 8.49 5.69
C LEU A 59 4.83 8.40 7.18
N ALA A 60 3.71 7.78 7.53
CA ALA A 60 3.27 7.59 8.90
C ALA A 60 4.25 6.77 9.73
N GLU A 61 4.81 5.69 9.18
CA GLU A 61 5.84 4.89 9.82
C GLU A 61 7.10 5.73 10.10
N ARG A 62 7.56 6.49 9.11
CA ARG A 62 8.76 7.33 9.25
C ARG A 62 8.61 8.42 10.31
N TYR A 63 7.42 8.99 10.48
CA TYR A 63 7.15 10.01 11.49
C TYR A 63 6.59 9.45 12.81
N GLY A 64 6.44 8.11 12.93
CA GLY A 64 5.94 7.47 14.14
C GLY A 64 4.47 7.76 14.47
N ILE A 65 3.64 8.00 13.45
CA ILE A 65 2.22 8.31 13.60
C ILE A 65 1.40 7.02 13.51
N ALA A 66 1.41 6.23 14.60
CA ALA A 66 0.84 4.88 14.63
C ALA A 66 -0.63 4.81 14.17
N GLY A 67 -1.47 5.76 14.55
CA GLY A 67 -2.88 5.77 14.15
C GLY A 67 -3.09 6.03 12.65
N LEU A 68 -2.27 6.88 12.04
CA LEU A 68 -2.31 7.11 10.59
C LEU A 68 -1.77 5.91 9.81
N LYS A 69 -0.70 5.28 10.33
CA LYS A 69 -0.13 4.06 9.77
C LYS A 69 -1.19 2.96 9.69
N GLN A 70 -1.87 2.72 10.81
CA GLN A 70 -2.93 1.72 10.90
C GLN A 70 -4.09 2.04 9.95
N LEU A 71 -4.56 3.30 9.96
CA LEU A 71 -5.64 3.73 9.05
C LEU A 71 -5.25 3.55 7.57
N ALA A 72 -4.00 3.82 7.21
CA ALA A 72 -3.54 3.65 5.84
C ALA A 72 -3.46 2.19 5.42
N LEU A 73 -3.08 1.30 6.34
CA LEU A 73 -3.11 -0.14 6.13
C LEU A 73 -4.54 -0.65 5.89
N GLU A 74 -5.50 -0.21 6.72
CA GLU A 74 -6.92 -0.57 6.60
C GLU A 74 -7.54 -0.09 5.29
N LYS A 75 -7.25 1.15 4.88
CA LYS A 75 -7.72 1.70 3.60
C LYS A 75 -7.09 0.97 2.41
N PHE A 76 -5.80 0.62 2.50
CA PHE A 76 -5.12 -0.19 1.49
C PHE A 76 -5.79 -1.55 1.33
N GLU A 77 -6.00 -2.29 2.43
CA GLU A 77 -6.61 -3.62 2.42
C GLU A 77 -8.04 -3.60 1.84
N SER A 78 -8.85 -2.66 2.29
CA SER A 78 -10.24 -2.47 1.83
C SER A 78 -10.29 -2.17 0.33
N LEU A 79 -9.46 -1.24 -0.15
CA LEU A 79 -9.41 -0.89 -1.56
C LEU A 79 -8.87 -2.03 -2.42
N ALA A 80 -7.80 -2.71 -1.97
CA ALA A 80 -7.20 -3.83 -2.69
C ALA A 80 -8.17 -5.00 -2.85
N THR A 81 -8.93 -5.31 -1.81
CA THR A 81 -9.99 -6.34 -1.85
C THR A 81 -11.08 -5.96 -2.85
N THR A 82 -11.53 -4.70 -2.84
CA THR A 82 -12.55 -4.19 -3.77
C THR A 82 -12.06 -4.23 -5.22
N VAL A 83 -10.81 -3.83 -5.46
CA VAL A 83 -10.15 -3.82 -6.77
C VAL A 83 -10.14 -5.22 -7.39
N LEU A 84 -9.92 -6.27 -6.60
CA LEU A 84 -9.84 -7.65 -7.07
C LEU A 84 -11.20 -8.29 -7.34
N MET A 85 -12.30 -7.72 -6.87
CA MET A 85 -13.65 -8.16 -7.25
C MET A 85 -14.00 -7.78 -8.69
N VAL A 86 -13.25 -6.86 -9.31
CA VAL A 86 -13.48 -6.38 -10.66
C VAL A 86 -12.49 -7.04 -11.62
N ASN A 87 -13.00 -7.86 -12.55
CA ASN A 87 -12.16 -8.51 -13.56
C ASN A 87 -11.39 -7.46 -14.39
N GLY A 88 -10.09 -7.70 -14.61
CA GLY A 88 -9.22 -6.81 -15.39
C GLY A 88 -8.45 -5.77 -14.57
N ASN A 89 -8.72 -5.68 -13.27
CA ASN A 89 -8.05 -4.73 -12.36
C ASN A 89 -6.82 -5.32 -11.63
N GLU A 90 -6.43 -6.55 -11.94
CA GLU A 90 -5.36 -7.25 -11.23
C GLU A 90 -3.99 -6.56 -11.42
N ARG A 91 -3.82 -5.79 -12.51
CA ARG A 91 -2.63 -4.96 -12.75
C ARG A 91 -2.47 -3.83 -11.72
N ILE A 92 -3.56 -3.41 -11.08
CA ILE A 92 -3.53 -2.39 -10.02
C ILE A 92 -2.83 -2.98 -8.79
N LEU A 93 -3.21 -4.20 -8.39
CA LEU A 93 -2.55 -4.90 -7.29
C LEU A 93 -1.07 -5.15 -7.61
N LEU A 94 -0.74 -5.55 -8.84
CA LEU A 94 0.65 -5.76 -9.25
C LEU A 94 1.51 -4.48 -9.09
N ARG A 95 0.99 -3.33 -9.52
CA ARG A 95 1.69 -2.04 -9.32
C ARG A 95 1.89 -1.73 -7.84
N ALA A 96 0.90 -2.06 -7.01
CA ALA A 96 0.97 -1.89 -5.57
C ALA A 96 2.04 -2.80 -4.93
N VAL A 97 2.06 -4.09 -5.28
CA VAL A 97 3.08 -5.05 -4.83
C VAL A 97 4.48 -4.58 -5.23
N ARG A 98 4.69 -4.16 -6.49
CA ARG A 98 5.96 -3.57 -6.94
C ARG A 98 6.36 -2.37 -6.07
N ALA A 99 5.42 -1.50 -5.74
CA ALA A 99 5.68 -0.34 -4.89
C ALA A 99 5.97 -0.73 -3.42
N ILE A 100 5.41 -1.80 -2.88
CA ILE A 100 5.69 -2.27 -1.51
C ILE A 100 7.09 -2.91 -1.43
N TYR A 101 7.48 -3.66 -2.47
CA TYR A 101 8.76 -4.38 -2.51
C TYR A 101 9.95 -3.54 -3.00
N GLU A 102 9.74 -2.26 -3.29
CA GLU A 102 10.81 -1.34 -3.67
C GLU A 102 11.94 -1.33 -2.61
N PRO A 103 13.23 -1.46 -3.00
CA PRO A 103 14.34 -1.57 -2.04
C PRO A 103 14.41 -0.42 -1.03
N SER A 104 14.04 0.79 -1.45
CA SER A 104 14.02 2.00 -0.62
C SER A 104 12.99 1.95 0.52
N ARG A 105 11.98 1.07 0.42
CA ARG A 105 10.85 0.97 1.36
C ARG A 105 10.92 -0.26 2.27
N ARG A 106 11.83 -1.19 1.98
CA ARG A 106 11.91 -2.52 2.59
C ARG A 106 11.84 -2.54 4.11
N ALA A 107 12.64 -1.73 4.79
CA ALA A 107 12.78 -1.79 6.24
C ALA A 107 11.51 -1.42 7.02
N ASN A 108 10.56 -0.77 6.36
CA ASN A 108 9.41 -0.13 7.00
C ASN A 108 8.08 -0.63 6.44
N ALA A 109 8.07 -1.71 5.66
CA ALA A 109 6.90 -2.17 4.90
C ALA A 109 6.36 -3.55 5.35
N ASP A 110 6.80 -4.09 6.50
CA ASP A 110 6.52 -5.47 6.90
C ASP A 110 5.02 -5.79 7.01
N GLU A 111 4.21 -4.90 7.60
CA GLU A 111 2.76 -5.14 7.71
C GLU A 111 2.07 -4.98 6.35
N LEU A 112 2.49 -4.02 5.52
CA LEU A 112 2.01 -3.87 4.14
C LEU A 112 2.32 -5.11 3.31
N ARG A 113 3.54 -5.66 3.43
CA ARG A 113 3.94 -6.91 2.76
C ARG A 113 3.03 -8.04 3.20
N ARG A 114 2.84 -8.22 4.51
CA ARG A 114 1.95 -9.25 5.06
C ARG A 114 0.54 -9.12 4.48
N VAL A 115 -0.07 -7.93 4.52
CA VAL A 115 -1.42 -7.71 3.98
C VAL A 115 -1.48 -8.02 2.47
N ALA A 116 -0.54 -7.51 1.69
CA ALA A 116 -0.49 -7.77 0.25
C ALA A 116 -0.34 -9.28 -0.06
N ILE A 117 0.48 -10.00 0.71
CA ILE A 117 0.67 -11.45 0.60
C ILE A 117 -0.61 -12.20 0.95
N THR A 118 -1.25 -11.86 2.07
CA THR A 118 -2.54 -12.46 2.47
C THR A 118 -3.59 -12.30 1.38
N ILE A 119 -3.71 -11.09 0.81
CA ILE A 119 -4.65 -10.81 -0.28
C ILE A 119 -4.32 -11.66 -1.50
N CYS A 120 -3.06 -11.69 -1.95
CA CYS A 120 -2.63 -12.52 -3.07
C CYS A 120 -2.91 -14.01 -2.84
N ALA A 121 -2.61 -14.53 -1.66
CA ALA A 121 -2.81 -15.94 -1.30
C ALA A 121 -4.29 -16.34 -1.32
N ASN A 122 -5.18 -15.51 -0.75
CA ASN A 122 -6.63 -15.74 -0.79
C ASN A 122 -7.13 -15.85 -2.25
N ASN A 123 -6.64 -14.98 -3.13
CA ASN A 123 -7.04 -15.00 -4.54
C ASN A 123 -6.46 -16.19 -5.33
N VAL A 124 -5.32 -16.75 -4.89
CA VAL A 124 -4.77 -17.99 -5.49
C VAL A 124 -5.63 -19.20 -5.16
N GLU A 125 -6.18 -19.29 -3.95
CA GLU A 125 -7.10 -20.38 -3.58
C GLU A 125 -8.39 -20.35 -4.41
N ASP A 126 -8.97 -19.16 -4.61
CA ASP A 126 -10.14 -18.95 -5.48
C ASP A 126 -9.84 -19.30 -6.95
N PHE A 127 -8.59 -19.16 -7.38
CA PHE A 127 -8.17 -19.62 -8.69
C PHE A 127 -8.09 -21.15 -8.80
N ILE A 128 -7.48 -21.84 -7.82
CA ILE A 128 -7.36 -23.31 -7.85
C ILE A 128 -8.75 -23.97 -7.90
N SER A 129 -9.76 -23.32 -7.31
CA SER A 129 -11.16 -23.75 -7.40
C SER A 129 -11.84 -23.45 -8.74
N GLY A 130 -11.16 -22.79 -9.69
CA GLY A 130 -11.56 -22.65 -11.09
C GLY A 130 -12.31 -21.36 -11.45
N SER A 131 -12.27 -20.32 -10.60
CA SER A 131 -13.16 -19.15 -10.73
C SER A 131 -12.61 -17.94 -11.52
N HIS A 132 -11.29 -17.74 -11.66
CA HIS A 132 -10.74 -16.46 -12.21
C HIS A 132 -9.48 -16.58 -13.09
N THR A 133 -9.11 -15.49 -13.78
CA THR A 133 -7.95 -15.32 -14.70
C THR A 133 -6.70 -14.75 -13.98
N THR A 134 -6.76 -14.56 -12.66
CA THR A 134 -5.84 -13.78 -11.81
C THR A 134 -4.39 -14.28 -11.79
N MET A 135 -4.13 -15.57 -12.06
CA MET A 135 -2.78 -16.14 -11.94
C MET A 135 -1.77 -15.60 -12.93
N ALA A 136 -2.17 -15.21 -14.15
CA ALA A 136 -1.20 -14.77 -15.16
C ALA A 136 -0.35 -13.58 -14.65
N LEU A 137 -0.98 -12.65 -13.92
CA LEU A 137 -0.30 -11.47 -13.38
C LEU A 137 0.49 -11.80 -12.11
N VAL A 138 -0.02 -12.66 -11.23
CA VAL A 138 0.74 -13.13 -10.05
C VAL A 138 2.00 -13.90 -10.49
N PHE A 139 1.91 -14.74 -11.53
CA PHE A 139 3.07 -15.43 -12.09
C PHE A 139 4.06 -14.48 -12.76
N GLU A 140 3.59 -13.49 -13.54
CA GLU A 140 4.46 -12.43 -14.09
C GLU A 140 5.21 -11.69 -12.96
N SER A 141 4.53 -11.42 -11.85
CA SER A 141 5.11 -10.78 -10.67
C SER A 141 6.21 -11.62 -10.01
N MET A 142 6.05 -12.94 -9.99
CA MET A 142 6.95 -13.86 -9.27
C MET A 142 8.33 -13.95 -9.91
N ASP A 143 8.43 -13.79 -11.23
CA ASP A 143 9.72 -13.76 -11.91
C ASP A 143 10.44 -12.43 -11.73
N GLU A 144 9.70 -11.32 -11.66
CA GLU A 144 10.27 -9.99 -11.46
C GLU A 144 10.65 -9.69 -9.99
N LEU A 145 9.94 -10.29 -9.04
CA LEU A 145 10.07 -9.99 -7.60
C LEU A 145 10.35 -11.28 -6.81
N PRO A 146 11.62 -11.72 -6.71
CA PRO A 146 11.99 -12.96 -6.02
C PRO A 146 11.60 -13.00 -4.54
N GLU A 147 11.65 -11.85 -3.84
CA GLU A 147 11.24 -11.76 -2.43
C GLU A 147 9.73 -11.94 -2.28
N PHE A 148 8.94 -11.27 -3.10
CA PHE A 148 7.48 -11.44 -3.12
C PHE A 148 7.11 -12.89 -3.43
N ARG A 149 7.79 -13.51 -4.39
CA ARG A 149 7.62 -14.94 -4.71
C ARG A 149 7.87 -15.82 -3.49
N ALA A 150 8.98 -15.59 -2.77
CA ALA A 150 9.34 -16.37 -1.59
C ALA A 150 8.29 -16.21 -0.48
N ASP A 151 7.92 -14.97 -0.16
CA ASP A 151 6.91 -14.65 0.85
C ASP A 151 5.55 -15.30 0.51
N LEU A 152 5.15 -15.27 -0.78
CA LEU A 152 3.87 -15.84 -1.20
C LEU A 152 3.88 -17.37 -1.09
N PHE A 153 4.97 -18.03 -1.48
CA PHE A 153 5.09 -19.48 -1.33
C PHE A 153 5.11 -19.90 0.15
N GLU A 154 5.79 -19.14 1.00
CA GLU A 154 5.81 -19.39 2.43
C GLU A 154 4.40 -19.32 3.03
N GLU A 155 3.65 -18.26 2.73
CA GLU A 155 2.26 -18.09 3.15
C GLU A 155 1.38 -19.26 2.67
N MET A 156 1.44 -19.60 1.38
CA MET A 156 0.67 -20.71 0.82
C MET A 156 1.02 -22.05 1.49
N SER A 157 2.31 -22.29 1.76
CA SER A 157 2.78 -23.51 2.42
C SER A 157 2.31 -23.62 3.88
N SER A 158 2.14 -22.48 4.55
CA SER A 158 1.65 -22.40 5.93
C SER A 158 0.19 -22.84 6.03
N ARG A 159 -0.62 -22.54 5.01
CA ARG A 159 -2.06 -22.83 4.97
C ARG A 159 -2.41 -24.30 4.71
N TRP A 160 -1.49 -25.07 4.14
CA TRP A 160 -1.69 -26.50 3.82
C TRP A 160 -1.21 -27.46 4.91
N LYS A 161 -0.81 -26.95 6.08
CA LYS A 161 -0.48 -27.75 7.26
C LYS A 161 -1.71 -27.94 8.15
#